data_AF-A0A844TBZ9-F1
#
_entry.id   AF-A0A844TBZ9-F1
#
_cell.length_a   1.000
_cell.length_b   1.000
_cell.length_c   1.000
_cell.angle_alpha   90.00
_cell.angle_beta   90.00
_cell.angle_gamma   90.00
#
_symmetry.space_group_name_H-M   'P 1'
#
loop_
_entity.id
_entity.type
_entity.pdbx_description
1 polymer ?
#
loop_
_entity_poly.entity_id
_entity_poly.type
_entity_poly.pdbx_seq_one_letter_code
_entity_poly.pdbx_strand_id
1 'polypeptide(L)'
;MAITSTPPSPRSIRGRAVTVTDVEELLPEADRDFLSAAGYDHTIERVGQQVHVVIRNFPLPRYKPQNADLLIIVPSGYPNAKLDMFWTFPDVFLPNGGIPVKADVHEQHGGRNWQRWSRHIADGKWRPGVDNLRSYMTTVKTELAKGR
;
A
#
# COMPACT_ATOMS: atom_id res chain seq x y z
N MET A 1 -47.23 10.44 45.32
CA MET A 1 -47.64 9.72 44.09
C MET A 1 -47.25 10.60 42.91
N ALA A 2 -46.08 10.38 42.32
CA ALA A 2 -45.72 10.94 41.01
C ALA A 2 -44.47 10.22 40.48
N ILE A 3 -44.63 9.72 39.27
CA ILE A 3 -43.84 8.82 38.43
C ILE A 3 -42.39 9.28 38.13
N THR A 4 -41.48 8.31 38.20
CA THR A 4 -40.11 8.33 37.66
C THR A 4 -40.11 8.45 36.12
N SER A 5 -39.28 9.33 35.57
CA SER A 5 -38.86 9.30 34.16
C SER A 5 -37.33 9.22 34.08
N THR A 6 -36.83 8.07 33.64
CA THR A 6 -35.41 7.85 33.32
C THR A 6 -35.19 8.21 31.84
N PRO A 7 -34.14 8.97 31.47
CA PRO A 7 -33.84 9.24 30.07
C PRO A 7 -33.23 8.00 29.38
N PRO A 8 -33.43 7.80 28.07
CA PRO A 8 -32.88 6.65 27.36
C PRO A 8 -31.36 6.78 27.17
N SER A 9 -30.65 5.68 27.40
CA SER A 9 -29.22 5.56 27.13
C SER A 9 -28.90 5.73 25.64
N PRO A 10 -27.75 6.34 25.28
CA PRO A 10 -27.34 6.43 23.88
C PRO A 10 -26.99 5.03 23.35
N ARG A 11 -27.60 4.65 22.22
CA ARG A 11 -27.21 3.46 21.44
C ARG A 11 -25.75 3.57 21.05
N SER A 12 -24.90 2.74 21.65
CA SER A 12 -23.57 2.46 21.15
C SER A 12 -23.69 1.79 19.78
N ILE A 13 -23.43 2.55 18.72
CA ILE A 13 -23.12 1.97 17.40
C ILE A 13 -21.76 1.30 17.59
N ARG A 14 -21.78 -0.02 17.85
CA ARG A 14 -20.55 -0.82 17.87
C ARG A 14 -19.94 -0.76 16.48
N GLY A 15 -18.78 -0.11 16.35
CA GLY A 15 -17.87 -0.37 15.25
C GLY A 15 -17.54 -1.85 15.27
N ARG A 16 -17.86 -2.57 14.20
CA ARG A 16 -17.48 -3.97 14.03
C ARG A 16 -15.95 -4.05 14.16
N ALA A 17 -15.46 -4.85 15.11
CA ALA A 17 -14.05 -5.22 15.14
C ALA A 17 -13.74 -5.92 13.82
N VAL A 18 -12.89 -5.31 12.99
CA VAL A 18 -12.40 -5.93 11.76
C VAL A 18 -11.55 -7.11 12.20
N THR A 19 -11.96 -8.32 11.85
CA THR A 19 -11.19 -9.52 12.17
C THR A 19 -9.97 -9.63 11.25
N VAL A 20 -8.92 -10.35 11.66
CA VAL A 20 -7.74 -10.61 10.80
C VAL A 20 -8.16 -11.24 9.46
N THR A 21 -9.23 -12.03 9.46
CA THR A 21 -9.84 -12.60 8.24
C THR A 21 -10.44 -11.53 7.32
N ASP A 22 -11.07 -10.48 7.86
CA ASP A 22 -11.67 -9.40 7.06
C ASP A 22 -10.60 -8.53 6.36
N VAL A 23 -9.39 -8.39 6.93
CA VAL A 23 -8.28 -7.65 6.28
C VAL A 23 -7.60 -8.47 5.19
N GLU A 24 -7.55 -9.79 5.33
CA GLU A 24 -7.04 -10.68 4.30
C GLU A 24 -7.98 -10.78 3.10
N GLU A 25 -9.28 -10.46 3.20
CA GLU A 25 -10.20 -10.43 2.04
C GLU A 25 -10.17 -9.10 1.25
N LEU A 26 -9.27 -8.17 1.58
CA LEU A 26 -9.18 -6.86 0.94
C LEU A 26 -8.59 -6.89 -0.47
N LEU A 27 -7.91 -7.98 -0.85
CA LEU A 27 -7.29 -8.16 -2.15
C LEU A 27 -7.83 -9.40 -2.86
N PRO A 28 -7.82 -9.42 -4.21
CA PRO A 28 -8.06 -10.64 -4.98
C PRO A 28 -7.17 -11.79 -4.55
N GLU A 29 -7.68 -13.03 -4.65
CA GLU A 29 -6.98 -14.26 -4.27
C GLU A 29 -5.56 -14.36 -4.86
N ALA A 30 -5.42 -14.13 -6.16
CA ALA A 30 -4.14 -14.19 -6.85
C ALA A 30 -3.05 -13.26 -6.27
N ASP A 31 -3.43 -12.11 -5.69
CA ASP A 31 -2.48 -11.18 -5.09
C ASP A 31 -2.04 -11.63 -3.70
N ARG A 32 -2.95 -12.24 -2.95
CA ARG A 32 -2.66 -12.81 -1.63
C ARG A 32 -1.76 -14.03 -1.76
N ASP A 33 -2.07 -14.90 -2.71
CA ASP A 33 -1.24 -16.05 -3.07
C ASP A 33 0.16 -15.60 -3.50
N PHE A 34 0.25 -14.53 -4.29
CA PHE A 34 1.53 -13.95 -4.67
C PHE A 34 2.31 -13.42 -3.45
N LEU A 35 1.69 -12.62 -2.58
CA LEU A 35 2.35 -12.05 -1.40
C LEU A 35 2.86 -13.15 -0.46
N SER A 36 2.03 -14.18 -0.22
CA SER A 36 2.38 -15.36 0.56
C SER A 36 3.53 -16.16 -0.07
N ALA A 37 3.42 -16.52 -1.35
CA ALA A 37 4.43 -17.30 -2.06
C ALA A 37 5.76 -16.55 -2.26
N ALA A 38 5.73 -15.22 -2.36
CA ALA A 38 6.93 -14.39 -2.46
C ALA A 38 7.71 -14.29 -1.14
N GLY A 39 7.11 -14.70 0.00
CA GLY A 39 7.75 -14.68 1.31
C GLY A 39 7.98 -13.27 1.86
N TYR A 40 7.19 -12.28 1.44
CA TYR A 40 7.29 -10.94 1.99
C TYR A 40 6.67 -10.86 3.37
N ASP A 41 7.37 -10.22 4.31
CA ASP A 41 6.74 -9.66 5.51
C ASP A 41 5.89 -8.46 5.07
N HIS A 42 4.57 -8.57 5.18
CA HIS A 42 3.67 -7.57 4.67
C HIS A 42 2.44 -7.37 5.57
N THR A 43 1.88 -6.17 5.53
CA THR A 43 0.61 -5.82 6.18
C THR A 43 -0.36 -5.24 5.16
N ILE A 44 -1.63 -5.57 5.31
CA ILE A 44 -2.73 -5.08 4.45
C ILE A 44 -3.72 -4.33 5.34
N GLU A 45 -4.04 -3.09 4.99
CA GLU A 45 -4.97 -2.25 5.74
C GLU A 45 -5.92 -1.52 4.79
N ARG A 46 -7.21 -1.44 5.15
CA ARG A 46 -8.16 -0.58 4.44
C ARG A 46 -8.06 0.85 4.96
N VAL A 47 -7.76 1.78 4.05
CA VAL A 47 -7.66 3.21 4.34
C VAL A 47 -8.68 3.95 3.48
N GLY A 48 -9.84 4.25 4.06
CA GLY A 48 -10.97 4.82 3.30
C GLY A 48 -11.45 3.86 2.20
N GLN A 49 -11.37 4.30 0.95
CA GLN A 49 -11.73 3.48 -0.23
C GLN A 49 -10.53 2.75 -0.86
N GLN A 50 -9.34 2.92 -0.30
CA GLN A 50 -8.12 2.30 -0.78
C GLN A 50 -7.73 1.15 0.13
N VAL A 51 -6.87 0.28 -0.39
CA VAL A 51 -6.20 -0.75 0.39
C VAL A 51 -4.70 -0.47 0.32
N HIS A 52 -4.06 -0.36 1.48
CA HIS A 52 -2.64 -0.14 1.60
C HIS A 52 -1.96 -1.48 1.82
N VAL A 53 -1.01 -1.82 0.95
CA VAL A 53 -0.15 -2.99 1.09
C VAL A 53 1.25 -2.49 1.42
N VAL A 54 1.72 -2.78 2.62
CA VAL A 54 3.07 -2.40 3.06
C VAL A 54 3.92 -3.64 3.14
N ILE A 55 4.99 -3.71 2.34
CA ILE A 55 6.02 -4.74 2.39
C ILE A 55 7.17 -4.21 3.24
N ARG A 56 7.52 -4.91 4.31
CA ARG A 56 8.56 -4.49 5.25
C ARG A 56 9.95 -4.83 4.75
N ASN A 57 10.92 -3.97 5.06
CA ASN A 57 12.34 -4.22 4.84
C ASN A 57 12.71 -4.64 3.40
N PHE A 58 12.00 -4.08 2.41
CA PHE A 58 12.17 -4.42 0.99
C PHE A 58 13.59 -4.09 0.52
N PRO A 59 14.29 -4.99 -0.20
CA PRO A 59 15.68 -4.80 -0.58
C PRO A 59 15.84 -3.78 -1.72
N LEU A 60 16.78 -2.86 -1.52
CA LEU A 60 17.10 -1.72 -2.40
C LEU A 60 18.62 -1.65 -2.65
N PRO A 61 19.24 -2.63 -3.32
CA PRO A 61 20.70 -2.78 -3.39
C PRO A 61 21.43 -1.63 -4.12
N ARG A 62 20.70 -0.77 -4.85
CA ARG A 62 21.24 0.37 -5.61
C ARG A 62 21.14 1.70 -4.86
N TYR A 63 20.58 1.70 -3.65
CA TYR A 63 20.27 2.91 -2.90
C TYR A 63 20.79 2.85 -1.47
N LYS A 64 20.62 3.95 -0.74
CA LYS A 64 20.84 4.08 0.70
C LYS A 64 19.57 4.63 1.36
N PRO A 65 19.04 3.99 2.42
CA PRO A 65 19.45 2.68 2.95
C PRO A 65 19.23 1.54 1.95
N GLN A 66 19.88 0.39 2.19
CA GLN A 66 19.76 -0.79 1.32
C GLN A 66 18.44 -1.56 1.54
N ASN A 67 17.64 -1.15 2.51
CA ASN A 67 16.30 -1.66 2.73
C ASN A 67 15.39 -0.52 3.17
N ALA A 68 14.12 -0.58 2.75
CA ALA A 68 13.07 0.32 3.22
C ALA A 68 11.72 -0.41 3.20
N ASP A 69 10.76 0.04 4.00
CA ASP A 69 9.37 -0.36 3.83
C ASP A 69 8.88 0.18 2.47
N LEU A 70 8.12 -0.64 1.74
CA LEU A 70 7.54 -0.33 0.44
C LEU A 70 6.02 -0.33 0.58
N LEU A 71 5.38 0.82 0.35
CA LEU A 71 3.93 0.97 0.32
C LEU A 71 3.42 0.96 -1.12
N ILE A 72 2.35 0.20 -1.34
CA ILE A 72 1.55 0.17 -2.56
C ILE A 72 0.11 0.50 -2.17
N ILE A 73 -0.44 1.53 -2.81
CA ILE A 73 -1.83 1.93 -2.61
C ILE A 73 -2.64 1.30 -3.73
N VAL A 74 -3.52 0.38 -3.35
CA VAL A 74 -4.47 -0.29 -4.24
C VAL A 74 -5.74 0.56 -4.31
N PRO A 75 -6.09 1.11 -5.48
CA PRO A 75 -7.24 2.00 -5.62
C PRO A 75 -8.56 1.23 -5.58
N SER A 76 -9.64 1.97 -5.35
CA SER A 76 -11.00 1.45 -5.57
C SER A 76 -11.17 1.02 -7.02
N GLY A 77 -11.85 -0.11 -7.24
CA GLY A 77 -12.06 -0.69 -8.56
C GLY A 77 -10.91 -1.55 -9.10
N TYR A 78 -9.82 -1.71 -8.36
CA TYR A 78 -8.82 -2.74 -8.63
C TYR A 78 -9.46 -4.14 -8.60
N PRO A 79 -9.12 -5.08 -9.51
CA PRO A 79 -8.03 -5.03 -10.49
C PRO A 79 -8.39 -4.41 -11.86
N ASN A 80 -9.60 -3.87 -12.03
CA ASN A 80 -9.94 -3.15 -13.27
C ASN A 80 -9.26 -1.78 -13.34
N ALA A 81 -9.11 -1.12 -12.19
CA ALA A 81 -8.30 0.08 -12.04
C ALA A 81 -6.81 -0.29 -11.90
N LYS A 82 -5.94 0.46 -12.58
CA LYS A 82 -4.49 0.24 -12.57
C LYS A 82 -3.87 0.67 -11.24
N LEU A 83 -2.86 -0.08 -10.80
CA LEU A 83 -1.87 0.43 -9.84
C LEU A 83 -1.02 1.49 -10.53
N ASP A 84 -0.46 2.42 -9.76
CA ASP A 84 0.20 3.59 -10.34
C ASP A 84 1.57 3.82 -9.70
N MET A 85 1.58 4.46 -8.53
CA MET A 85 2.78 4.86 -7.81
C MET A 85 3.15 3.86 -6.71
N PHE A 86 4.35 4.03 -6.14
CA PHE A 86 4.76 3.35 -4.93
C PHE A 86 5.50 4.33 -4.01
N TRP A 87 5.64 3.95 -2.74
CA TRP A 87 6.24 4.80 -1.73
C TRP A 87 7.24 4.03 -0.88
N THR A 88 8.26 4.73 -0.36
CA THR A 88 9.28 4.15 0.51
C THR A 88 9.37 4.87 1.85
N PHE A 89 9.69 4.11 2.91
CA PHE A 89 9.98 4.64 4.24
C PHE A 89 11.06 3.80 4.94
N PRO A 90 12.15 4.37 5.48
CA PRO A 90 12.50 5.80 5.44
C PRO A 90 12.83 6.26 4.01
N ASP A 91 13.17 7.54 3.87
CA ASP A 91 13.62 8.11 2.60
C ASP A 91 14.82 7.35 2.03
N VAL A 92 14.78 7.17 0.72
CA VAL A 92 15.75 6.47 -0.09
C VAL A 92 16.50 7.48 -0.96
N PHE A 93 17.82 7.37 -0.91
CA PHE A 93 18.76 8.24 -1.63
C PHE A 93 19.67 7.39 -2.53
N LEU A 94 20.17 8.02 -3.59
CA LEU A 94 21.27 7.48 -4.38
C LEU A 94 22.54 7.34 -3.51
N PRO A 95 23.49 6.48 -3.88
CA PRO A 95 24.71 6.29 -3.09
C PRO A 95 25.54 7.55 -2.85
N ASN A 96 25.39 8.54 -3.74
CA ASN A 96 26.01 9.87 -3.68
C ASN A 96 25.20 10.90 -2.87
N GLY A 97 24.10 10.50 -2.22
CA GLY A 97 23.21 11.38 -1.45
C GLY A 97 22.15 12.10 -2.29
N GLY A 98 22.11 11.90 -3.60
CA GLY A 98 21.10 12.51 -4.47
C GLY A 98 19.71 11.89 -4.27
N ILE A 99 18.66 12.66 -4.58
CA ILE A 99 17.29 12.16 -4.61
C ILE A 99 17.08 11.36 -5.91
N PRO A 100 16.50 10.15 -5.85
CA PRO A 100 16.16 9.41 -7.06
C PRO A 100 15.18 10.17 -7.95
N VAL A 101 15.23 9.90 -9.26
CA VAL A 101 14.43 10.58 -10.27
C VAL A 101 12.94 10.47 -9.94
N LYS A 102 12.27 11.63 -9.84
CA LYS A 102 10.83 11.74 -9.53
C LYS A 102 10.45 11.03 -8.23
N ALA A 103 11.33 11.13 -7.22
CA ALA A 103 11.13 10.63 -5.86
C ALA A 103 11.35 11.76 -4.80
N ASP A 104 11.00 12.99 -5.15
CA ASP A 104 11.22 14.22 -4.39
C ASP A 104 9.96 14.74 -3.65
N VAL A 105 8.86 13.99 -3.74
CA VAL A 105 7.58 14.33 -3.09
C VAL A 105 7.33 13.39 -1.93
N HIS A 106 6.76 13.92 -0.84
CA HIS A 106 6.34 13.13 0.32
C HIS A 106 4.84 13.21 0.55
N GLU A 107 4.27 12.11 1.04
CA GLU A 107 2.84 12.02 1.35
C GLU A 107 2.59 11.30 2.68
N GLN A 108 1.58 11.78 3.40
CA GLN A 108 1.20 11.24 4.71
C GLN A 108 0.24 10.05 4.53
N HIS A 109 0.69 8.87 4.95
CA HIS A 109 -0.12 7.64 4.94
C HIS A 109 0.10 6.86 6.24
N GLY A 110 -0.99 6.54 6.96
CA GLY A 110 -0.93 5.78 8.22
C GLY A 110 -0.07 6.45 9.30
N GLY A 111 -0.06 7.79 9.37
CA GLY A 111 0.73 8.55 10.34
C GLY A 111 2.24 8.62 10.06
N ARG A 112 2.70 8.12 8.90
CA ARG A 112 4.09 8.22 8.44
C ARG A 112 4.17 9.08 7.19
N ASN A 113 5.29 9.79 7.06
CA ASN A 113 5.61 10.60 5.89
C ASN A 113 6.43 9.77 4.90
N TRP A 114 5.81 9.37 3.80
CA TRP A 114 6.41 8.45 2.85
C TRP A 114 6.99 9.19 1.64
N GLN A 115 8.18 8.81 1.21
CA GLN A 115 8.74 9.28 -0.06
C GLN A 115 8.00 8.62 -1.23
N ARG A 116 7.39 9.43 -2.09
CA ARG A 116 6.60 8.97 -3.24
C ARG A 116 7.47 8.85 -4.48
N TRP A 117 7.35 7.72 -5.16
CA TRP A 117 7.96 7.48 -6.45
C TRP A 117 6.90 7.64 -7.55
N SER A 118 7.00 8.72 -8.32
CA SER A 118 6.09 8.98 -9.44
C SER A 118 6.48 8.10 -10.62
N ARG A 119 5.92 6.90 -10.67
CA ARG A 119 5.94 6.01 -11.82
C ARG A 119 4.50 5.76 -12.21
N HIS A 120 4.24 5.77 -13.50
CA HIS A 120 2.90 5.60 -14.03
C HIS A 120 2.93 4.45 -15.02
N ILE A 121 1.92 3.59 -14.94
CA ILE A 121 1.67 2.63 -16.01
C ILE A 121 1.04 3.41 -17.16
N ALA A 122 1.69 3.40 -18.33
CA ALA A 122 1.19 4.09 -19.51
C ALA A 122 -0.21 3.60 -19.90
N ASP A 123 -0.98 4.48 -20.53
CA ASP A 123 -2.37 4.18 -20.87
C ASP A 123 -2.48 2.99 -21.83
N GLY A 124 -3.50 2.15 -21.61
CA GLY A 124 -3.69 0.90 -22.33
C GLY A 124 -2.65 -0.19 -22.04
N LYS A 125 -1.66 0.03 -21.16
CA LYS A 125 -0.69 -1.01 -20.77
C LYS A 125 -1.16 -1.89 -19.63
N TRP A 126 -2.03 -1.39 -18.75
CA TRP A 126 -2.71 -2.22 -17.76
C TRP A 126 -3.82 -3.01 -18.46
N ARG A 127 -3.83 -4.32 -18.29
CA ARG A 127 -4.81 -5.25 -18.84
C ARG A 127 -5.77 -5.68 -17.73
N PRO A 128 -7.00 -5.13 -17.67
CA PRO A 128 -8.00 -5.51 -16.68
C PRO A 128 -8.23 -7.03 -16.66
N GLY A 129 -8.29 -7.61 -15.47
CA GLY A 129 -8.47 -9.06 -15.28
C GLY A 129 -7.25 -9.93 -15.60
N VAL A 130 -6.13 -9.35 -16.05
CA VAL A 130 -4.87 -10.07 -16.33
C VAL A 130 -3.73 -9.53 -15.48
N ASP A 131 -3.52 -8.22 -15.47
CA ASP A 131 -2.49 -7.60 -14.65
C ASP A 131 -2.97 -7.45 -13.20
N ASN A 132 -2.05 -7.61 -12.27
CA ASN A 132 -2.31 -7.67 -10.84
C ASN A 132 -1.09 -7.18 -10.03
N LEU A 133 -1.06 -7.44 -8.72
CA LEU A 133 0.01 -6.96 -7.84
C LEU A 133 1.35 -7.59 -8.19
N ARG A 134 1.36 -8.84 -8.68
CA ARG A 134 2.58 -9.53 -9.12
C ARG A 134 3.22 -8.87 -10.33
N SER A 135 2.43 -8.56 -11.37
CA SER A 135 2.94 -7.86 -12.55
C SER A 135 3.37 -6.45 -12.19
N TYR A 136 2.63 -5.76 -11.32
CA TYR A 136 3.02 -4.44 -10.84
C TYR A 136 4.32 -4.45 -10.03
N MET A 137 4.50 -5.42 -9.13
CA MET A 137 5.75 -5.58 -8.38
C MET A 137 6.96 -5.86 -9.29
N THR A 138 6.75 -6.45 -10.46
CA THR A 138 7.80 -6.60 -11.47
C THR A 138 8.21 -5.24 -12.04
N THR A 139 7.24 -4.34 -12.29
CA THR A 139 7.50 -2.94 -12.69
C THR A 139 8.26 -2.18 -11.61
N VAL A 140 7.83 -2.29 -10.33
CA VAL A 140 8.51 -1.64 -9.19
C VAL A 140 9.96 -2.12 -9.07
N LYS A 141 10.19 -3.44 -9.09
CA LYS A 141 11.54 -4.02 -9.06
C LYS A 141 12.41 -3.55 -10.24
N THR A 142 11.82 -3.51 -11.44
CA THR A 142 12.52 -3.05 -12.65
C THR A 142 12.92 -1.59 -12.53
N GLU A 143 12.07 -0.75 -11.92
CA GLU A 143 12.42 0.64 -11.67
C GLU A 143 13.56 0.78 -10.66
N LEU A 144 13.43 0.13 -9.50
CA LEU A 144 14.42 0.20 -8.43
C LEU A 144 15.78 -0.38 -8.86
N ALA A 145 15.80 -1.33 -9.80
CA ALA A 145 17.03 -1.85 -10.36
C ALA A 145 17.83 -0.80 -11.17
N LYS A 146 17.20 0.30 -11.63
CA LYS A 146 17.88 1.34 -12.41
C LYS A 146 18.86 2.16 -11.58
N GLY A 147 18.64 2.31 -10.27
CA GLY A 147 19.55 3.04 -9.39
C GLY A 147 19.72 4.50 -9.79
N ARG A 148 18.63 5.15 -10.19
CA ARG A 148 18.60 6.56 -10.59
C ARG A 148 17.39 7.26 -10.00
#